data_AF-A0A6L7JPQ5-F1
#
_entry.id   AF-A0A6L7JPQ5-F1
#
_cell.length_a   1.000
_cell.length_b   1.000
_cell.length_c   1.000
_cell.angle_alpha   90.00
_cell.angle_beta   90.00
_cell.angle_gamma   90.00
#
_symmetry.space_group_name_H-M   'P 1'
#
loop_
_entity.id
_entity.type
_entity.pdbx_description
1 polymer ?
#
loop_
_entity_poly.entity_id
_entity_poly.type
_entity_poly.pdbx_seq_one_letter_code
_entity_poly.pdbx_strand_id
1 'polypeptide(L)'
;MQQSLQAEESKAPGMQGFAEAVARYYYKLLAYKDEYEVARLYSEADFRQQLERQFEGDYQIKFHMAPPMIGKKDSVTGLPIKTTFGPWMERMLPLLAKFKFLRGTPLDPFGRSDDRRMERKLIHQYEQIVNEIIAGLTTDNHRLAIELARYPEFIRGYGHIKRQHVDEIQPKVDDLLHAWRQPETTPQAA
;
A
#
# COMPACT_ATOMS: atom_id res chain seq x y z
N MET A 1 1.86 15.17 6.42
CA MET A 1 0.57 15.55 7.06
C MET A 1 0.62 16.94 7.68
N GLN A 2 1.55 17.26 8.61
CA GLN A 2 1.66 18.63 9.13
C GLN A 2 1.94 19.68 8.03
N GLN A 3 2.86 19.36 7.11
CA GLN A 3 3.17 20.24 5.98
C GLN A 3 1.98 20.46 5.04
N SER A 4 1.16 19.44 4.78
CA SER A 4 -0.03 19.57 3.92
C SER A 4 -1.11 20.43 4.58
N LEU A 5 -1.27 20.33 5.91
CA LEU A 5 -2.19 21.18 6.66
C LEU A 5 -1.73 22.65 6.66
N GLN A 6 -0.45 22.90 6.97
CA GLN A 6 0.11 24.26 6.91
C GLN A 6 0.01 24.88 5.51
N ALA A 7 0.23 24.09 4.46
CA ALA A 7 0.08 24.55 3.09
C ALA A 7 -1.37 24.92 2.76
N GLU A 8 -2.33 24.11 3.18
CA GLU A 8 -3.75 24.38 3.00
C GLU A 8 -4.18 25.65 3.75
N GLU A 9 -3.79 25.81 5.02
CA GLU A 9 -4.09 27.00 5.82
C GLU A 9 -3.47 28.29 5.25
N SER A 10 -2.23 28.21 4.76
CA SER A 10 -1.49 29.39 4.29
C SER A 10 -1.77 29.78 2.85
N LYS A 11 -1.99 28.80 1.96
CA LYS A 11 -2.11 29.02 0.51
C LYS A 11 -3.53 28.89 -0.03
N ALA A 12 -4.44 28.26 0.71
CA ALA A 12 -5.84 28.11 0.35
C ALA A 12 -6.76 28.36 1.57
N PRO A 13 -6.68 29.55 2.20
CA PRO A 13 -7.40 29.84 3.44
C PRO A 13 -8.91 29.67 3.26
N GLY A 14 -9.54 28.96 4.22
CA GLY A 14 -10.98 28.66 4.17
C GLY A 14 -11.35 27.42 3.34
N MET A 15 -10.41 26.83 2.59
CA MET A 15 -10.61 25.56 1.90
C MET A 15 -10.16 24.38 2.78
N GLN A 16 -10.77 23.21 2.59
CA GLN A 16 -10.50 22.01 3.38
C GLN A 16 -10.52 20.76 2.51
N GLY A 17 -9.82 19.71 2.97
CA GLY A 17 -9.90 18.37 2.40
C GLY A 17 -8.62 17.89 1.73
N PHE A 18 -7.67 18.78 1.40
CA PHE A 18 -6.36 18.36 0.89
C PHE A 18 -5.55 17.64 1.96
N ALA A 19 -5.44 18.20 3.17
CA ALA A 19 -4.70 17.55 4.25
C ALA A 19 -5.33 16.22 4.67
N GLU A 20 -6.66 16.13 4.67
CA GLU A 20 -7.40 14.89 4.96
C GLU A 20 -7.16 13.83 3.88
N ALA A 21 -7.23 14.20 2.60
CA ALA A 21 -6.93 13.29 1.50
C ALA A 21 -5.50 12.75 1.65
N VAL A 22 -4.51 13.62 1.87
CA VAL A 22 -3.12 13.20 2.08
C VAL A 22 -3.02 12.21 3.24
N ALA A 23 -3.62 12.50 4.39
CA ALA A 23 -3.59 11.60 5.54
C ALA A 23 -4.20 10.23 5.23
N ARG A 24 -5.39 10.22 4.62
CA ARG A 24 -6.14 9.00 4.32
C ARG A 24 -5.43 8.10 3.32
N TYR A 25 -4.93 8.67 2.23
CA TYR A 25 -4.36 7.89 1.13
C TYR A 25 -2.89 7.55 1.34
N TYR A 26 -2.13 8.38 2.05
CA TYR A 26 -0.80 8.00 2.49
C TYR A 26 -0.84 6.81 3.46
N TYR A 27 -1.78 6.82 4.42
CA TYR A 27 -2.02 5.67 5.30
C TYR A 27 -2.29 4.38 4.51
N LYS A 28 -3.11 4.43 3.46
CA LYS A 28 -3.39 3.26 2.61
C LYS A 28 -2.14 2.71 1.92
N LEU A 29 -1.23 3.58 1.47
CA LEU A 29 0.02 3.16 0.84
C LEU A 29 1.00 2.55 1.86
N LEU A 30 1.02 3.08 3.08
CA LEU A 30 1.83 2.55 4.18
C LEU A 30 1.29 1.22 4.74
N ALA A 31 -0.02 0.99 4.66
CA ALA A 31 -0.70 -0.22 5.12
C ALA A 31 -0.55 -1.41 4.15
N TYR A 32 0.67 -1.65 3.67
CA TYR A 32 0.95 -2.84 2.88
C TYR A 32 1.02 -4.11 3.74
N LYS A 33 0.92 -5.27 3.09
CA LYS A 33 1.02 -6.56 3.78
C LYS A 33 2.39 -6.73 4.39
N ASP A 34 2.43 -6.91 5.71
CA ASP A 34 3.64 -7.20 6.47
C ASP A 34 3.65 -8.67 6.88
N GLU A 35 4.54 -9.46 6.30
CA GLU A 35 4.58 -10.91 6.53
C GLU A 35 4.91 -11.27 7.98
N TYR A 36 5.66 -10.41 8.68
CA TYR A 36 5.96 -10.63 10.10
C TYR A 36 4.73 -10.37 10.97
N GLU A 37 3.92 -9.35 10.66
CA GLU A 37 2.64 -9.14 11.36
C GLU A 37 1.63 -10.23 11.04
N VAL A 38 1.57 -10.69 9.80
CA VAL A 38 0.74 -11.87 9.45
C VAL A 38 1.18 -13.07 10.30
N ALA A 39 2.49 -13.35 10.37
CA ALA A 39 2.99 -14.44 11.18
C ALA A 39 2.65 -14.30 12.67
N ARG A 40 2.72 -13.07 13.20
CA ARG A 40 2.32 -12.74 14.58
C ARG A 40 0.84 -13.03 14.81
N LEU A 41 -0.06 -12.54 13.94
CA LEU A 41 -1.51 -12.76 14.06
C LEU A 41 -1.87 -14.26 14.03
N TYR A 42 -1.23 -15.04 13.16
CA TYR A 42 -1.46 -16.49 13.10
C TYR A 42 -0.78 -17.28 14.23
N SER A 43 0.05 -16.64 15.04
CA SER A 43 0.70 -17.27 16.21
C SER A 43 0.16 -16.77 17.55
N GLU A 44 -0.84 -15.88 17.55
CA GLU A 44 -1.49 -15.41 18.76
C GLU A 44 -2.30 -16.53 19.44
N ALA A 45 -2.29 -16.52 20.78
CA ALA A 45 -3.05 -17.48 21.59
C ALA A 45 -4.56 -17.40 21.32
N ASP A 46 -5.06 -16.21 20.98
CA ASP A 46 -6.48 -15.98 20.69
C ASP A 46 -6.92 -16.71 19.41
N PHE A 47 -6.08 -16.71 18.36
CA PHE A 47 -6.36 -17.45 17.13
C PHE A 47 -6.45 -18.95 17.41
N ARG A 48 -5.54 -19.47 18.23
CA ARG A 48 -5.53 -20.89 18.61
C ARG A 48 -6.76 -21.27 19.44
N GLN A 49 -7.10 -20.45 20.44
CA GLN A 49 -8.29 -20.68 21.27
C GLN A 49 -9.58 -20.64 20.43
N GLN A 50 -9.66 -19.77 19.43
CA GLN A 50 -10.81 -19.73 18.53
C GLN A 50 -10.94 -21.03 17.72
N LEU A 51 -9.82 -21.57 17.22
CA LEU A 51 -9.82 -22.86 16.51
C LEU A 51 -10.24 -24.01 17.41
N GLU A 52 -9.71 -24.08 18.63
CA GLU A 52 -10.05 -25.12 19.61
C GLU A 52 -11.53 -25.05 20.05
N ARG A 53 -12.16 -23.87 20.00
CA ARG A 53 -13.60 -23.70 20.27
C ARG A 53 -14.49 -24.05 19.09
N GLN A 54 -14.01 -23.85 17.86
CA GLN A 54 -14.82 -24.06 16.64
C GLN A 54 -14.75 -25.49 16.11
N PHE A 55 -13.66 -26.20 16.37
CA PHE A 55 -13.41 -27.53 15.83
C PHE A 55 -13.18 -28.52 16.97
N GLU A 56 -13.94 -29.62 16.94
CA GLU A 56 -13.79 -30.75 17.87
C GLU A 56 -12.95 -31.86 17.24
N GLY A 57 -12.18 -32.59 18.06
CA GLY A 57 -11.40 -33.76 17.65
C GLY A 57 -9.98 -33.45 17.14
N ASP A 58 -9.34 -34.47 16.57
CA ASP A 58 -7.97 -34.39 16.04
C ASP A 58 -7.94 -33.73 14.65
N TYR A 59 -7.86 -32.40 14.60
CA TYR A 59 -7.71 -31.66 13.34
C TYR A 59 -6.26 -31.26 13.06
N GLN A 60 -5.94 -31.09 11.78
CA GLN A 60 -4.65 -30.59 11.33
C GLN A 60 -4.82 -29.32 10.52
N ILE A 61 -4.11 -28.26 10.89
CA ILE A 61 -4.18 -26.99 10.17
C ILE A 61 -3.27 -27.06 8.95
N LYS A 62 -3.83 -26.72 7.78
CA LYS A 62 -3.10 -26.53 6.54
C LYS A 62 -3.19 -25.06 6.12
N PHE A 63 -2.05 -24.46 5.84
CA PHE A 63 -1.95 -23.05 5.45
C PHE A 63 -1.82 -22.94 3.93
N HIS A 64 -2.70 -22.18 3.30
CA HIS A 64 -2.61 -21.90 1.87
C HIS A 64 -1.96 -20.54 1.64
N MET A 65 -0.71 -20.56 1.16
CA MET A 65 0.08 -19.35 0.97
C MET A 65 0.81 -19.39 -0.37
N ALA A 66 1.01 -18.22 -0.99
CA ALA A 66 1.90 -18.06 -2.13
C ALA A 66 3.12 -17.24 -1.69
N PRO A 67 4.11 -17.85 -1.01
CA PRO A 67 5.26 -17.12 -0.51
C PRO A 67 6.09 -16.56 -1.68
N PRO A 68 6.50 -15.30 -1.64
CA PRO A 68 7.13 -14.63 -2.78
C PRO A 68 8.47 -15.25 -3.21
N MET A 69 9.20 -15.87 -2.28
CA MET A 69 10.54 -16.43 -2.54
C MET A 69 10.56 -17.93 -2.87
N ILE A 70 9.60 -18.71 -2.33
CA ILE A 70 9.60 -20.19 -2.41
C ILE A 70 8.32 -20.71 -3.12
N GLY A 71 7.37 -19.82 -3.40
CA GLY A 71 6.11 -20.16 -4.05
C GLY A 71 6.32 -20.56 -5.50
N LYS A 72 5.54 -21.53 -5.96
CA LYS A 72 5.52 -21.89 -7.38
C LYS A 72 4.88 -20.74 -8.17
N LYS A 73 5.44 -20.45 -9.33
CA LYS A 73 4.81 -19.58 -10.33
C LYS A 73 4.25 -20.45 -11.43
N ASP A 74 3.10 -20.05 -11.95
CA ASP A 74 2.50 -20.68 -13.11
C ASP A 74 3.39 -20.48 -14.33
N SER A 75 3.65 -21.55 -15.09
CA SER A 75 4.62 -21.54 -16.19
C SER A 75 4.12 -20.79 -17.43
N VAL A 76 2.81 -20.57 -17.54
CA VAL A 76 2.18 -19.91 -18.69
C VAL A 76 1.93 -18.43 -18.39
N THR A 77 1.40 -18.14 -17.20
CA THR A 77 0.98 -16.78 -16.80
C THR A 77 2.02 -16.06 -15.94
N GLY A 78 2.99 -16.78 -15.37
CA GLY A 78 4.01 -16.23 -14.46
C GLY A 78 3.46 -15.84 -13.08
N LEU A 79 2.17 -16.08 -12.80
CA LEU A 79 1.50 -15.67 -11.57
C LEU A 79 1.80 -16.63 -10.39
N PRO A 80 1.83 -16.14 -9.14
CA PRO A 80 2.03 -16.99 -7.97
C PRO A 80 0.89 -18.00 -7.78
N ILE A 81 1.23 -19.27 -7.63
CA ILE A 81 0.28 -20.35 -7.31
C ILE A 81 0.23 -20.53 -5.78
N LYS A 82 -0.97 -20.74 -5.24
CA LYS A 82 -1.16 -21.08 -3.83
C LYS A 82 -0.55 -22.44 -3.54
N THR A 83 0.39 -22.49 -2.60
CA THR A 83 1.00 -23.72 -2.09
C THR A 83 0.40 -24.05 -0.73
N THR A 84 0.13 -25.33 -0.49
CA THR A 84 -0.34 -25.83 0.80
C THR A 84 0.86 -26.17 1.68
N PHE A 85 0.92 -25.55 2.85
CA PHE A 85 1.88 -25.86 3.90
C PHE A 85 1.19 -26.63 5.01
N GLY A 86 1.84 -27.68 5.50
CA GLY A 86 1.29 -28.53 6.56
C GLY A 86 1.42 -27.94 7.98
N PRO A 87 1.09 -28.73 9.01
CA PRO A 87 1.04 -28.28 10.41
C PRO A 87 2.35 -27.73 10.97
N TRP A 88 3.50 -28.01 10.34
CA TRP A 88 4.80 -27.47 10.75
C TRP A 88 4.84 -25.94 10.76
N MET A 89 3.99 -25.28 9.97
CA MET A 89 3.84 -23.82 9.94
C MET A 89 3.40 -23.23 11.29
N GLU A 90 2.65 -23.97 12.11
CA GLU A 90 2.27 -23.53 13.46
C GLU A 90 3.48 -23.27 14.35
N ARG A 91 4.60 -23.96 14.09
CA ARG A 91 5.87 -23.74 14.80
C ARG A 91 6.74 -22.69 14.10
N MET A 92 6.65 -22.58 12.79
CA MET A 92 7.46 -21.63 11.99
C MET A 92 6.96 -20.19 12.10
N LEU A 93 5.64 -19.93 12.05
CA LEU A 93 5.08 -18.58 12.10
C LEU A 93 5.45 -17.81 13.39
N PRO A 94 5.39 -18.40 14.60
CA PRO A 94 5.88 -17.73 15.81
C PRO A 94 7.37 -17.39 15.75
N LEU A 95 8.21 -18.25 15.15
CA LEU A 95 9.63 -17.98 14.96
C LEU A 95 9.81 -16.80 14.00
N LEU A 96 9.11 -16.82 12.86
CA LEU A 96 9.14 -15.75 11.88
C LEU A 96 8.74 -14.40 12.50
N ALA A 97 7.69 -14.37 13.33
CA ALA A 97 7.25 -13.17 14.03
C ALA A 97 8.33 -12.56 14.94
N LYS A 98 9.22 -13.38 15.53
CA LYS A 98 10.36 -12.89 16.35
C LYS A 98 11.44 -12.21 15.49
N PHE A 99 11.56 -12.58 14.22
CA PHE A 99 12.48 -11.95 13.27
C PHE A 99 11.97 -10.63 12.69
N LYS A 100 10.90 -10.03 13.24
CA LYS A 100 10.39 -8.72 12.80
C LYS A 100 11.45 -7.61 12.80
N PHE A 101 12.51 -7.73 13.59
CA PHE A 101 13.62 -6.76 13.59
C PHE A 101 14.42 -6.75 12.28
N LEU A 102 14.29 -7.80 11.44
CA LEU A 102 14.87 -7.83 10.10
C LEU A 102 14.11 -6.95 9.12
N ARG A 103 12.88 -6.52 9.44
CA ARG A 103 12.04 -5.68 8.58
C ARG A 103 12.81 -4.45 8.11
N GLY A 104 12.86 -4.25 6.79
CA GLY A 104 13.53 -3.09 6.18
C GLY A 104 15.06 -3.16 6.18
N THR A 105 15.67 -4.18 6.79
CA THR A 105 17.12 -4.38 6.74
C THR A 105 17.55 -5.05 5.43
N PRO A 106 18.84 -4.98 5.06
CA PRO A 106 19.37 -5.78 3.95
C PRO A 106 19.24 -7.28 4.14
N LEU A 107 18.92 -7.77 5.35
CA LEU A 107 18.71 -9.19 5.63
C LEU A 107 17.24 -9.60 5.54
N ASP A 108 16.34 -8.68 5.17
CA ASP A 108 14.91 -8.96 5.01
C ASP A 108 14.64 -9.84 3.76
N PRO A 109 14.22 -11.11 3.91
CA PRO A 109 13.90 -11.98 2.78
C PRO A 109 12.68 -11.49 1.99
N PHE A 110 11.75 -10.78 2.62
CA PHE A 110 10.56 -10.22 1.96
C PHE A 110 10.84 -8.85 1.34
N GLY A 111 11.87 -8.17 1.86
CA GLY A 111 12.27 -6.81 1.49
C GLY A 111 12.72 -6.63 0.04
N ARG A 112 13.18 -7.70 -0.61
CA ARG A 112 13.71 -7.67 -1.98
C ARG A 112 12.72 -8.07 -3.07
N SER A 113 11.51 -8.50 -2.71
CA SER A 113 10.49 -8.90 -3.68
C SER A 113 10.09 -7.75 -4.60
N ASP A 114 9.68 -8.07 -5.83
CA ASP A 114 9.22 -7.06 -6.79
C ASP A 114 8.03 -6.28 -6.26
N ASP A 115 7.15 -6.93 -5.51
CA ASP A 115 6.00 -6.30 -4.85
C ASP A 115 6.47 -5.27 -3.82
N ARG A 116 7.45 -5.62 -2.97
CA ARG A 116 7.98 -4.67 -1.99
C ARG A 116 8.69 -3.48 -2.64
N ARG A 117 9.41 -3.71 -3.74
CA ARG A 117 10.04 -2.62 -4.53
C ARG A 117 8.99 -1.69 -5.11
N MET A 118 7.94 -2.23 -5.70
CA MET A 118 6.81 -1.47 -6.23
C MET A 118 6.11 -0.66 -5.13
N GLU A 119 5.84 -1.25 -3.97
CA GLU A 119 5.20 -0.56 -2.84
C GLU A 119 6.03 0.60 -2.32
N ARG A 120 7.35 0.42 -2.16
CA ARG A 120 8.26 1.50 -1.76
C ARG A 120 8.33 2.61 -2.82
N LYS A 121 8.34 2.23 -4.11
CA LYS A 121 8.29 3.18 -5.22
C LYS A 121 7.01 4.02 -5.17
N LEU A 122 5.85 3.39 -4.94
CA LEU A 122 4.56 4.08 -4.82
C LEU A 122 4.53 5.08 -3.66
N ILE A 123 5.07 4.70 -2.49
CA ILE A 123 5.18 5.59 -1.33
C ILE A 123 6.03 6.81 -1.70
N HIS A 124 7.20 6.59 -2.30
CA HIS A 124 8.10 7.68 -2.66
C HIS A 124 7.51 8.60 -3.74
N GLN A 125 6.89 8.03 -4.78
CA GLN A 125 6.20 8.78 -5.82
C GLN A 125 5.07 9.62 -5.23
N TYR A 126 4.29 9.07 -4.31
CA TYR A 126 3.23 9.81 -3.63
C TYR A 126 3.79 10.99 -2.81
N GLU A 127 4.87 10.78 -2.06
CA GLU A 127 5.54 11.85 -1.31
C GLU A 127 6.04 12.96 -2.23
N GLN A 128 6.62 12.61 -3.38
CA GLN A 128 7.06 13.59 -4.38
C GLN A 128 5.88 14.41 -4.93
N ILE A 129 4.77 13.75 -5.28
CA ILE A 129 3.56 14.42 -5.77
C ILE A 129 3.00 15.35 -4.68
N VAL A 130 2.90 14.89 -3.43
CA VAL A 130 2.41 15.73 -2.33
C VAL A 130 3.31 16.93 -2.09
N ASN A 131 4.64 16.78 -2.18
CA ASN A 131 5.58 17.90 -2.07
C ASN A 131 5.43 18.89 -3.23
N GLU A 132 5.23 18.41 -4.46
CA GLU A 132 4.96 19.24 -5.63
C GLU A 132 3.65 20.03 -5.45
N ILE A 133 2.61 19.38 -4.94
CA ILE A 133 1.32 20.01 -4.65
C ILE A 133 1.49 21.08 -3.56
N ILE A 134 2.16 20.75 -2.44
CA ILE A 134 2.42 21.71 -1.36
C ILE A 134 3.16 22.95 -1.87
N ALA A 135 4.11 22.78 -2.79
CA ALA A 135 4.86 23.89 -3.38
C ALA A 135 3.96 24.80 -4.24
N GLY A 136 3.09 24.22 -5.07
CA GLY A 136 2.26 24.94 -6.05
C GLY A 136 0.81 25.19 -5.66
N LEU A 137 0.38 24.86 -4.44
CA LEU A 137 -1.01 24.99 -4.00
C LEU A 137 -1.49 26.44 -4.04
N THR A 138 -2.67 26.66 -4.60
CA THR A 138 -3.44 27.91 -4.59
C THR A 138 -4.92 27.60 -4.36
N THR A 139 -5.73 28.64 -4.16
CA THR A 139 -7.19 28.48 -4.08
C THR A 139 -7.79 27.90 -5.37
N ASP A 140 -7.25 28.29 -6.52
CA ASP A 140 -7.82 27.96 -7.84
C ASP A 140 -7.56 26.49 -8.22
N ASN A 141 -6.42 25.95 -7.78
CA ASN A 141 -6.03 24.57 -8.06
C ASN A 141 -6.31 23.59 -6.89
N HIS A 142 -6.92 24.05 -5.80
CA HIS A 142 -7.19 23.25 -4.61
C HIS A 142 -8.00 21.98 -4.92
N ARG A 143 -9.00 22.07 -5.80
CA ARG A 143 -9.78 20.90 -6.24
C ARG A 143 -8.90 19.86 -6.93
N LEU A 144 -7.97 20.31 -7.78
CA LEU A 144 -7.04 19.42 -8.49
C LEU A 144 -6.02 18.80 -7.52
N ALA A 145 -5.55 19.56 -6.52
CA ALA A 145 -4.70 19.06 -5.45
C ALA A 145 -5.34 17.89 -4.69
N ILE A 146 -6.64 18.01 -4.35
CA ILE A 146 -7.39 16.92 -3.72
C ILE A 146 -7.49 15.73 -4.68
N GLU A 147 -7.84 15.95 -5.94
CA GLU A 147 -8.00 14.86 -6.92
C GLU A 147 -6.69 14.06 -7.09
N LEU A 148 -5.55 14.75 -7.22
CA LEU A 148 -4.23 14.14 -7.23
C LEU A 148 -3.95 13.38 -5.93
N ALA A 149 -4.18 13.98 -4.76
CA ALA A 149 -3.92 13.32 -3.47
C ALA A 149 -4.74 12.03 -3.27
N ARG A 150 -5.86 11.87 -4.00
CA ARG A 150 -6.79 10.75 -3.91
C ARG A 150 -6.48 9.57 -4.83
N TYR A 151 -5.54 9.66 -5.78
CA TYR A 151 -5.30 8.55 -6.72
C TYR A 151 -5.02 7.19 -6.06
N PRO A 152 -4.42 7.07 -4.85
CA PRO A 152 -4.24 5.77 -4.21
C PRO A 152 -5.56 5.06 -3.85
N GLU A 153 -6.71 5.72 -3.96
CA GLU A 153 -8.03 5.11 -3.81
C GLU A 153 -8.27 3.92 -4.75
N PHE A 154 -7.70 4.01 -5.94
CA PHE A 154 -7.87 3.04 -7.02
C PHE A 154 -6.89 1.88 -6.92
N ILE A 155 -5.83 2.01 -6.11
CA ILE A 155 -4.83 0.95 -5.91
C ILE A 155 -5.30 0.03 -4.79
N ARG A 156 -5.96 -1.08 -5.16
CA ARG A 156 -6.52 -2.07 -4.22
C ARG A 156 -5.92 -3.45 -4.41
N GLY A 157 -6.10 -4.31 -3.40
CA GLY A 157 -5.67 -5.71 -3.44
C GLY A 157 -4.18 -5.90 -3.11
N TYR A 158 -3.67 -7.08 -3.44
CA TYR A 158 -2.31 -7.52 -3.11
C TYR A 158 -1.63 -8.21 -4.31
N GLY A 159 -0.31 -8.19 -4.35
CA GLY A 159 0.49 -8.84 -5.39
C GLY A 159 0.13 -8.36 -6.80
N HIS A 160 -0.10 -9.30 -7.72
CA HIS A 160 -0.40 -8.99 -9.12
C HIS A 160 -1.67 -8.16 -9.33
N ILE A 161 -2.71 -8.34 -8.48
CA ILE A 161 -3.94 -7.52 -8.57
C ILE A 161 -3.63 -6.05 -8.26
N LYS A 162 -2.78 -5.80 -7.25
CA LYS A 162 -2.34 -4.44 -6.92
C LYS A 162 -1.51 -3.85 -8.05
N ARG A 163 -0.61 -4.64 -8.66
CA ARG A 163 0.20 -4.22 -9.80
C ARG A 163 -0.67 -3.81 -10.98
N GLN A 164 -1.67 -4.62 -11.32
CA GLN A 164 -2.62 -4.29 -12.38
C GLN A 164 -3.31 -2.94 -12.12
N HIS A 165 -3.82 -2.69 -10.91
CA HIS A 165 -4.44 -1.40 -10.59
C HIS A 165 -3.45 -0.23 -10.64
N VAL A 166 -2.18 -0.45 -10.31
CA VAL A 166 -1.12 0.57 -10.47
C VAL A 166 -0.95 0.91 -11.94
N ASP A 167 -0.83 -0.10 -12.79
CA ASP A 167 -0.64 0.08 -14.23
C ASP A 167 -1.87 0.75 -14.88
N GLU A 168 -3.07 0.40 -14.44
CA GLU A 168 -4.33 0.99 -14.93
C GLU A 168 -4.53 2.45 -14.50
N ILE A 169 -4.12 2.84 -13.29
CA ILE A 169 -4.31 4.22 -12.81
C ILE A 169 -3.21 5.17 -13.28
N GLN A 170 -2.04 4.66 -13.65
CA GLN A 170 -0.88 5.47 -13.99
C GLN A 170 -1.15 6.53 -15.08
N PRO A 171 -1.84 6.22 -16.20
CA PRO A 171 -2.15 7.23 -17.22
C PRO A 171 -2.97 8.39 -16.67
N LYS A 172 -3.96 8.10 -15.80
CA LYS A 172 -4.78 9.14 -15.16
C LYS A 172 -3.95 10.01 -14.20
N VAL A 173 -3.01 9.41 -13.49
CA VAL A 173 -2.09 10.17 -12.61
C VAL A 173 -1.22 11.09 -13.46
N ASP A 174 -0.73 10.62 -14.59
CA ASP A 174 0.10 11.40 -15.52
C ASP A 174 -0.70 12.57 -16.11
N ASP A 175 -1.95 12.35 -16.51
CA ASP A 175 -2.85 13.42 -17.00
C ASP A 175 -3.11 14.49 -15.93
N LEU A 176 -3.40 14.08 -14.69
CA LEU A 176 -3.61 15.00 -13.57
C LEU A 176 -2.35 15.79 -13.23
N LEU A 177 -1.17 15.17 -13.30
CA LEU A 177 0.11 15.86 -13.10
C LEU A 177 0.42 16.82 -14.24
N HIS A 178 0.06 16.46 -15.47
CA HIS A 178 0.19 17.35 -16.62
C HIS A 178 -0.67 18.59 -16.44
N ALA A 179 -1.94 18.42 -16.08
CA ALA A 179 -2.86 19.52 -15.77
C ALA A 179 -2.39 20.38 -14.58
N TRP A 180 -1.72 19.78 -13.59
CA TRP A 180 -1.13 20.50 -12.46
C TRP A 180 0.03 21.41 -12.88
N ARG A 181 0.90 20.90 -13.77
CA ARG A 181 2.10 21.60 -14.23
C ARG A 181 1.83 22.60 -15.34
N GLN A 182 0.77 22.38 -16.11
CA GLN A 182 0.29 23.28 -17.15
C GLN A 182 -1.11 23.75 -16.78
N PRO A 183 -1.25 24.66 -15.80
CA PRO A 183 -2.54 25.29 -15.58
C PRO A 183 -2.90 26.02 -16.87
N GLU A 184 -3.92 25.53 -17.59
CA GLU A 184 -4.49 26.21 -18.76
C GLU A 184 -4.63 27.69 -18.39
N THR A 185 -3.82 28.55 -19.03
CA THR A 185 -4.02 29.99 -19.00
C THR A 185 -5.36 30.24 -19.67
N THR A 186 -6.42 30.23 -18.88
CA THR A 186 -7.74 30.65 -19.35
C THR A 186 -7.56 32.09 -19.82
N PRO A 187 -7.71 32.40 -21.13
CA PRO A 187 -7.75 33.79 -21.56
C PRO A 187 -8.99 34.37 -20.90
N GLN A 188 -8.78 35.32 -20.00
CA GLN A 188 -9.84 36.12 -19.42
C GLN A 188 -10.46 36.91 -20.57
N ALA A 189 -11.55 36.39 -21.14
CA ALA A 189 -12.32 37.08 -22.16
C ALA A 189 -12.90 38.35 -21.52
N ALA A 190 -12.51 39.49 -22.10
CA ALA A 190 -12.89 40.85 -21.73
C ALA A 190 -14.39 41.12 -21.93
#